data_AF-A0A7C6MGN6-F1
#
_entry.id   AF-A0A7C6MGN6-F1
#
_cell.length_a   1.000
_cell.length_b   1.000
_cell.length_c   1.000
_cell.angle_alpha   90.00
_cell.angle_beta   90.00
_cell.angle_gamma   90.00
#
_symmetry.space_group_name_H-M   'P 1'
#
loop_
_entity.id
_entity.type
_entity.pdbx_description
1 polymer ?
#
loop_
_entity_poly.entity_id
_entity_poly.type
_entity_poly.pdbx_seq_one_letter_code
_entity_poly.pdbx_strand_id
1 'polypeptide(L)'
;MCVGCRATGEQSELVRVARTASGFEVGRTAPGRGAWLHPGCGAQALKRRAIPRALRSDSGDPAQLAAVVVEVDALAPTWANQGSLH
;
A
#
# COMPACT_ATOMS: atom_id res chain seq x y z
N MET A 1 -6.02 5.69 -7.72
CA MET A 1 -7.23 5.25 -7.00
C MET A 1 -6.83 4.33 -5.85
N CYS A 2 -7.39 4.55 -4.66
CA CYS A 2 -7.17 3.68 -3.50
C CYS A 2 -7.90 2.35 -3.65
N VAL A 3 -7.22 1.22 -3.44
CA VAL A 3 -7.85 -0.12 -3.52
C VAL A 3 -8.70 -0.46 -2.29
N GLY A 4 -8.54 0.27 -1.17
CA GLY A 4 -9.32 0.11 0.06
C GLY A 4 -10.68 0.79 0.00
N CYS A 5 -10.69 2.12 -0.16
CA CYS A 5 -11.91 2.92 -0.20
C CYS A 5 -12.49 3.14 -1.60
N ARG A 6 -11.76 2.77 -2.67
CA ARG A 6 -12.13 3.00 -4.08
C ARG A 6 -12.26 4.46 -4.50
N ALA A 7 -11.91 5.41 -3.64
CA ALA A 7 -11.82 6.81 -4.03
C ALA A 7 -10.60 7.06 -4.93
N THR A 8 -10.78 7.93 -5.91
CA THR A 8 -9.68 8.55 -6.65
C THR A 8 -9.12 9.67 -5.78
N GLY A 9 -7.79 9.74 -5.70
CA GLY A 9 -7.05 10.80 -5.02
C GLY A 9 -5.80 11.09 -5.83
N GLU A 10 -5.17 12.22 -5.54
CA GLU A 10 -3.92 12.61 -6.19
C GLU A 10 -2.80 11.60 -5.89
N GLN A 11 -1.75 11.60 -6.69
CA GLN A 11 -0.53 10.85 -6.40
C GLN A 11 0.22 11.37 -5.16
N SER A 12 -0.21 12.48 -4.57
CA SER A 12 0.20 12.98 -3.24
C SER A 12 -0.81 12.63 -2.14
N GLU A 13 -1.94 11.98 -2.44
CA GLU A 13 -2.86 11.43 -1.42
C GLU A 13 -2.85 9.88 -1.28
N LEU A 14 -2.42 9.14 -2.31
CA LEU A 14 -2.17 7.69 -2.31
C LEU A 14 -0.71 7.18 -2.12
N VAL A 15 -0.42 6.40 -1.09
CA VAL A 15 0.82 5.62 -0.98
C VAL A 15 0.77 4.35 -1.85
N ARG A 16 1.92 3.92 -2.36
CA ARG A 16 2.06 2.68 -3.14
C ARG A 16 2.72 1.60 -2.29
N VAL A 17 2.06 0.45 -2.20
CA VAL A 17 2.62 -0.79 -1.66
C VAL A 17 2.99 -1.68 -2.83
N ALA A 18 4.22 -2.14 -2.89
CA ALA A 18 4.73 -3.01 -3.93
C ALA A 18 5.07 -4.39 -3.40
N ARG A 19 4.92 -5.42 -4.23
CA ARG A 19 5.55 -6.72 -3.98
C ARG A 19 6.94 -6.76 -4.60
N THR A 20 7.93 -7.04 -3.79
CA THR A 20 9.34 -7.22 -4.18
C THR A 20 9.78 -8.66 -3.95
N ALA A 21 11.03 -8.99 -4.29
CA ALA A 21 11.61 -10.31 -4.00
C ALA A 21 11.74 -10.58 -2.49
N SER A 22 11.84 -9.53 -1.69
CA SER A 22 12.11 -9.58 -0.24
C SER A 22 10.84 -9.48 0.61
N GLY A 23 9.69 -9.21 0.00
CA GLY A 23 8.42 -9.01 0.71
C GLY A 23 7.60 -7.87 0.12
N PHE A 24 7.11 -6.98 0.98
CA PHE A 24 6.37 -5.79 0.60
C PHE A 24 7.18 -4.54 0.89
N GLU A 25 7.08 -3.56 0.01
CA GLU A 25 7.76 -2.27 0.12
C GLU A 25 6.76 -1.13 -0.02
N VAL A 26 6.87 -0.11 0.83
CA VAL A 26 6.07 1.10 0.75
C VAL A 26 6.89 2.21 0.11
N GLY A 27 6.42 2.73 -1.02
CA GLY A 27 7.12 3.80 -1.73
C GLY A 27 6.45 4.12 -3.06
N ARG A 28 6.40 5.41 -3.42
CA ARG A 28 5.80 5.87 -4.69
C ARG A 28 6.46 5.20 -5.90
N THR A 29 7.77 5.02 -5.82
CA THR A 29 8.66 4.48 -6.86
C THR A 29 8.94 2.99 -6.70
N ALA A 30 8.42 2.35 -5.65
CA ALA A 30 8.74 0.97 -5.33
C ALA A 30 8.53 0.04 -6.56
N PRO A 31 9.49 -0.83 -6.90
CA PRO A 31 9.44 -1.61 -8.14
C PRO A 31 8.41 -2.76 -8.06
N GLY A 32 8.01 -3.28 -9.21
CA GLY A 32 7.16 -4.49 -9.29
C GLY A 32 5.65 -4.21 -9.27
N ARG A 33 4.84 -5.22 -8.93
CA ARG A 33 3.37 -5.09 -8.88
C ARG A 33 2.98 -4.29 -7.65
N GLY A 34 2.16 -3.26 -7.84
CA GLY A 34 1.79 -2.34 -6.77
C GLY A 34 0.29 -2.18 -6.55
N ALA A 35 -0.07 -1.77 -5.35
CA ALA A 35 -1.40 -1.36 -4.93
C ALA A 35 -1.31 0.06 -4.36
N TRP A 36 -2.25 0.92 -4.75
CA TRP A 36 -2.34 2.29 -4.24
C TRP A 36 -3.36 2.35 -3.10
N LEU A 37 -3.02 3.01 -2.00
CA LEU A 37 -3.86 3.18 -0.83
C LEU A 37 -3.77 4.60 -0.29
N HIS A 38 -4.85 5.20 0.19
CA HIS A 38 -4.69 6.32 1.11
C HIS A 38 -4.09 5.80 2.42
N PRO A 39 -3.29 6.60 3.13
CA PRO A 39 -3.00 6.29 4.52
C PRO A 39 -4.30 6.12 5.33
N GLY A 40 -4.33 5.13 6.22
CA GLY A 40 -5.51 4.75 7.02
C GLY A 40 -6.52 3.84 6.30
N CYS A 41 -6.32 3.54 5.00
CA CYS A 41 -7.18 2.61 4.25
C CYS A 41 -6.69 1.16 4.23
N GLY A 42 -5.57 0.84 4.89
CA GLY A 42 -4.93 -0.48 4.90
C GLY A 42 -5.83 -1.56 5.52
N ALA A 43 -6.38 -1.32 6.71
CA ALA A 43 -7.33 -2.24 7.34
C ALA A 43 -8.56 -2.54 6.46
N GLN A 44 -9.10 -1.51 5.80
CA GLN A 44 -10.23 -1.69 4.88
C GLN A 44 -9.83 -2.50 3.64
N ALA A 45 -8.64 -2.27 3.10
CA ALA A 45 -8.11 -3.00 1.96
C ALA A 45 -7.83 -4.48 2.29
N LEU A 46 -7.36 -4.79 3.51
CA LEU A 46 -7.23 -6.16 4.01
C LEU A 46 -8.56 -6.88 4.10
N LYS A 47 -9.55 -6.26 4.76
CA LYS A 47 -10.89 -6.85 4.95
C LYS A 47 -11.53 -7.24 3.61
N ARG A 48 -11.24 -6.48 2.55
CA ARG A 48 -11.73 -6.71 1.18
C ARG A 48 -10.83 -7.62 0.34
N ARG A 49 -9.72 -8.13 0.89
CA ARG A 49 -8.65 -8.85 0.16
C ARG A 49 -8.10 -8.07 -1.04
N ALA A 50 -8.16 -6.74 -0.99
CA ALA A 50 -7.75 -5.87 -2.09
C ALA A 50 -6.23 -5.85 -2.27
N ILE A 51 -5.46 -5.82 -1.19
CA ILE A 51 -3.98 -5.87 -1.24
C ILE A 51 -3.49 -7.22 -1.78
N PRO A 52 -3.86 -8.39 -1.21
CA PRO A 52 -3.46 -9.69 -1.77
C PRO A 52 -3.80 -9.84 -3.25
N ARG A 53 -5.00 -9.41 -3.64
CA ARG A 53 -5.48 -9.51 -5.03
C ARG A 53 -4.71 -8.58 -5.98
N ALA A 54 -4.41 -7.35 -5.57
CA ALA A 54 -3.65 -6.40 -6.37
C ALA A 54 -2.19 -6.85 -6.56
N LEU A 55 -1.61 -7.45 -5.52
CA LEU A 55 -0.21 -7.89 -5.50
C LEU A 55 -0.01 -9.33 -6.01
N ARG A 56 -1.10 -10.07 -6.27
CA ARG A 56 -1.11 -11.51 -6.58
C ARG A 56 -0.31 -12.31 -5.55
N SER A 57 -0.52 -11.96 -4.28
CA SER A 57 0.18 -12.51 -3.12
C SER A 57 -0.66 -13.59 -2.43
N ASP A 58 -1.34 -14.40 -3.22
CA ASP A 58 -2.30 -15.42 -2.81
C ASP A 58 -1.68 -16.45 -1.84
N SER A 59 -0.34 -16.54 -1.84
CA SER A 59 0.51 -17.36 -0.98
C SER A 59 1.54 -16.56 -0.16
N GLY A 60 1.35 -15.25 -0.01
CA GLY A 60 2.24 -14.36 0.76
C GLY A 60 2.13 -14.56 2.28
N ASP A 61 3.21 -14.24 2.99
CA ASP A 61 3.27 -14.31 4.45
C ASP A 61 2.25 -13.33 5.08
N PRO A 62 1.25 -13.81 5.84
CA PRO A 62 0.22 -12.97 6.42
C PRO A 62 0.78 -11.98 7.46
N ALA A 63 1.92 -12.27 8.08
CA ALA A 63 2.58 -11.36 9.01
C ALA A 63 3.24 -10.19 8.26
N GLN A 64 3.91 -10.46 7.12
CA GLN A 64 4.45 -9.38 6.27
C GLN A 64 3.34 -8.48 5.73
N LEU A 65 2.21 -9.08 5.35
CA LEU A 65 1.05 -8.33 4.88
C LEU A 65 0.40 -7.48 6.00
N ALA A 66 0.35 -8.00 7.23
CA ALA A 66 -0.13 -7.22 8.37
C ALA A 66 0.84 -6.06 8.69
N ALA A 67 2.15 -6.30 8.65
CA ALA A 67 3.17 -5.28 8.89
C ALA A 67 3.07 -4.12 7.91
N VAL A 68 2.96 -4.40 6.60
CA VAL A 68 2.87 -3.33 5.58
C VAL A 68 1.58 -2.52 5.72
N VAL A 69 0.50 -3.12 6.23
CA VAL A 69 -0.75 -2.41 6.48
C VAL A 69 -0.63 -1.48 7.67
N VAL A 70 0.02 -1.92 8.74
CA VAL A 70 0.33 -1.05 9.88
C VAL A 70 1.22 0.11 9.43
N GLU A 71 2.21 -0.15 8.58
CA GLU A 71 3.08 0.89 8.01
C GLU A 71 2.28 1.91 7.20
N VAL A 72 1.45 1.46 6.25
CA VAL A 72 0.58 2.32 5.43
C VAL A 72 -0.39 3.13 6.28
N ASP A 73 -0.98 2.53 7.31
CA ASP A 73 -1.94 3.19 8.19
C ASP A 73 -1.27 4.16 9.17
N ALA A 74 0.01 3.95 9.50
CA ALA A 74 0.82 4.86 10.31
C ALA A 74 1.35 6.07 9.53
N LEU A 75 1.29 6.06 8.20
CA LEU A 75 1.69 7.22 7.40
C LEU A 75 0.74 8.38 7.66
N ALA A 76 1.25 9.49 8.18
CA ALA A 76 0.48 10.70 8.33
C ALA A 76 0.07 11.27 6.95
N PRO A 77 -0.95 12.15 6.88
CA PRO A 77 -1.30 12.88 5.64
C PRO A 77 -0.11 13.63 5.02
N THR A 78 0.93 13.90 5.80
CA THR A 78 2.21 14.49 5.37
C THR A 78 2.95 13.68 4.31
N TRP A 79 2.55 12.42 4.09
CA TRP A 79 2.93 11.63 2.94
C TRP A 79 2.79 12.42 1.62
N ALA A 80 1.84 13.38 1.54
CA ALA A 80 1.68 14.29 0.42
C ALA A 80 2.95 15.03 0.00
N ASN A 81 3.79 15.41 0.96
CA ASN A 81 5.01 16.18 0.73
C ASN A 81 6.28 15.32 0.70
N GLN A 82 6.18 14.00 0.92
CA GLN A 82 7.30 13.07 0.87
C GLN A 82 7.57 12.65 -0.57
N GLY A 83 8.04 13.59 -1.39
CA GLY A 83 8.48 13.34 -2.75
C GLY A 83 9.57 12.26 -2.74
N SER A 84 9.33 11.17 -3.48
CA SER A 84 10.27 10.11 -3.86
C SER A 84 11.57 10.07 -3.06
N LEU A 85 11.54 9.68 -1.79
CA LEU A 85 12.76 9.34 -1.07
C LEU A 85 13.09 7.89 -1.37
N HIS A 86 14.13 7.76 -2.20
CA HIS A 86 14.88 6.57 -2.64
C HIS A 86 14.37 5.85 -3.91
#